data_AF-A0A822D4S4-F1
#
_entry.id   AF-A0A822D4S4-F1
#
_cell.length_a   1.000
_cell.length_b   1.000
_cell.length_c   1.000
_cell.angle_alpha   90.00
_cell.angle_beta   90.00
_cell.angle_gamma   90.00
#
_symmetry.space_group_name_H-M   'P 1'
#
loop_
_entity.id
_entity.type
_entity.pdbx_description
1 polymer ?
#
loop_
_entity_poly.entity_id
_entity_poly.type
_entity_poly.pdbx_seq_one_letter_code
_entity_poly.pdbx_strand_id
1 'polypeptide(L)'
;LTRQGATRFIEAEFHRLANIDINFPDHTTIYPVVCCPTEFIMAEKTVATLLSKTLEQASKYSAEFIHTYSSPAAKQLASNRLRTRQQRYDEAVIEYYTDVMKLCKLVDSNMTDASKFDHLYRGLKSSLMKEVLRQAPSTPSGFFEQARCEENLERLVTTSVHQTNDNDTQAINYPNNSLYRPTQSTESMHYQSS
;
A
#
# COMPACT_ATOMS: atom_id res chain seq x y z
N LEU A 1 15.27 17.43 -25.01
CA LEU A 1 14.69 16.39 -25.90
C LEU A 1 13.17 16.53 -25.89
N THR A 2 12.52 16.69 -27.05
CA THR A 2 11.05 16.71 -27.15
C THR A 2 10.48 15.34 -26.81
N ARG A 3 9.21 15.27 -26.34
CA ARG A 3 8.50 14.03 -26.01
C ARG A 3 8.57 12.99 -27.13
N GLN A 4 8.60 13.44 -28.40
CA GLN A 4 8.82 12.62 -29.59
C GLN A 4 10.22 11.99 -29.70
N GLY A 5 11.26 12.64 -29.18
CA GLY A 5 12.62 12.11 -29.20
C GLY A 5 12.80 10.93 -28.25
N ALA A 6 12.14 10.95 -27.09
CA ALA A 6 12.19 9.86 -26.12
C ALA A 6 11.44 8.61 -26.63
N THR A 7 10.29 8.77 -27.28
CA THR A 7 9.54 7.64 -27.87
C THR A 7 10.35 6.96 -28.98
N ARG A 8 11.01 7.73 -29.85
CA ARG A 8 11.85 7.16 -30.93
C ARG A 8 13.06 6.39 -30.40
N PHE A 9 13.65 6.83 -29.28
CA PHE A 9 14.75 6.10 -28.65
C PHE A 9 14.29 4.76 -28.04
N ILE A 10 13.12 4.76 -27.41
CA ILE A 10 12.53 3.53 -26.84
C ILE A 10 12.12 2.55 -27.95
N GLU A 11 11.51 3.04 -29.03
CA GLU A 11 11.17 2.22 -30.21
C GLU A 11 12.42 1.64 -30.88
N ALA A 12 13.48 2.43 -31.05
CA ALA A 12 14.72 1.97 -31.67
C ALA A 12 15.40 0.86 -30.84
N GLU A 13 15.41 0.99 -29.51
CA GLU A 13 16.02 -0.03 -28.65
C GLU A 13 15.14 -1.29 -28.55
N PHE A 14 13.82 -1.14 -28.57
CA PHE A 14 12.89 -2.27 -28.64
C PHE A 14 13.08 -3.08 -29.93
N HIS A 15 13.22 -2.41 -31.08
CA HIS A 15 13.52 -3.07 -32.34
C HIS A 15 14.90 -3.72 -32.37
N ARG A 16 15.90 -3.14 -31.70
CA ARG A 16 17.24 -3.75 -31.57
C ARG A 16 17.21 -5.05 -30.77
N LEU A 17 16.43 -5.11 -29.69
CA LEU A 17 16.29 -6.32 -28.86
C LEU A 17 15.41 -7.39 -29.51
N ALA A 18 14.43 -6.99 -30.33
CA ALA A 18 13.55 -7.90 -31.07
C ALA A 18 14.24 -8.57 -32.27
N ASN A 19 15.39 -8.06 -32.73
CA ASN A 19 16.14 -8.57 -33.89
C ASN A 19 17.28 -9.54 -33.50
N ILE A 20 17.27 -10.07 -32.28
CA ILE A 20 18.13 -11.19 -31.92
C ILE A 20 17.58 -12.43 -32.63
N ASP A 21 18.28 -12.83 -33.69
CA ASP A 21 17.95 -13.97 -34.54
C ASP A 21 17.99 -15.28 -33.73
N ILE A 22 16.82 -15.76 -33.31
CA ILE A 22 16.62 -17.10 -32.76
C ILE A 22 16.36 -18.08 -33.91
N ASN A 23 17.37 -18.23 -34.78
CA ASN A 23 17.42 -19.34 -35.72
C ASN A 23 17.68 -20.63 -34.93
N PHE A 24 16.61 -21.29 -34.51
CA PHE A 24 16.64 -22.68 -34.07
C PHE A 24 16.63 -23.57 -35.31
N PRO A 25 17.67 -24.41 -35.53
CA PRO A 25 17.67 -25.32 -36.67
C PRO A 25 16.61 -26.43 -36.49
N ASP A 26 15.89 -26.68 -37.58
CA ASP A 26 14.79 -27.65 -37.70
C ASP A 26 15.15 -29.08 -37.26
N HIS A 27 14.15 -29.75 -36.70
CA HIS A 27 14.20 -31.04 -36.06
C HIS A 27 14.49 -32.21 -37.01
N THR A 28 15.70 -32.79 -37.02
CA THR A 28 15.89 -34.25 -37.21
C THR A 28 17.28 -34.75 -36.80
N THR A 29 17.63 -34.66 -35.52
CA THR A 29 18.77 -35.43 -34.99
C THR A 29 18.40 -35.96 -33.62
N ILE A 30 18.18 -37.27 -33.53
CA ILE A 30 18.02 -37.98 -32.27
C ILE A 30 19.41 -38.02 -31.62
N TYR A 31 19.68 -37.05 -30.74
CA TYR A 31 20.81 -37.13 -29.84
C TYR A 31 20.41 -38.02 -28.64
N PRO A 32 21.28 -38.95 -28.20
CA PRO A 32 21.01 -39.70 -26.99
C PRO A 32 20.95 -38.71 -25.82
N VAL A 33 19.81 -38.68 -25.12
CA VAL A 33 19.62 -37.92 -23.89
C VAL A 33 20.46 -38.60 -22.79
N VAL A 34 21.75 -38.27 -22.76
CA VAL A 34 22.54 -38.36 -21.53
C VAL A 34 22.36 -37.01 -20.84
N CYS A 35 21.27 -36.88 -20.09
CA CYS A 35 21.08 -35.71 -19.24
C CYS A 35 21.99 -35.89 -18.02
N CYS A 36 23.22 -35.41 -18.10
CA CYS A 36 24.12 -35.37 -16.95
C CYS A 36 23.51 -34.37 -15.94
N PRO A 37 23.17 -34.77 -14.70
CA PRO A 37 22.54 -33.88 -13.72
C PRO A 37 23.31 -32.58 -13.51
N THR A 38 24.64 -32.63 -13.69
CA THR A 38 25.54 -31.49 -13.58
C THR A 38 25.26 -30.41 -14.64
N GLU A 39 24.97 -30.79 -15.89
CA GLU A 39 24.71 -29.83 -16.97
C GLU A 39 23.38 -29.10 -16.77
N PHE A 40 22.35 -29.81 -16.31
CA PHE A 40 21.06 -29.22 -15.94
C PHE A 40 21.19 -28.23 -14.78
N ILE A 41 21.93 -28.61 -13.73
CA ILE A 41 22.21 -27.73 -12.58
C ILE A 41 23.06 -26.51 -13.00
N MET A 42 24.00 -26.67 -13.92
CA MET A 42 24.79 -25.55 -14.46
C MET A 42 23.95 -24.59 -15.30
N ALA A 43 23.03 -25.12 -16.11
CA ALA A 43 22.09 -24.31 -16.89
C ALA A 43 21.15 -23.50 -15.99
N GLU A 44 20.58 -24.12 -14.96
CA GLU A 44 19.70 -23.44 -13.99
C GLU A 44 20.43 -22.30 -13.25
N LYS A 45 21.67 -22.54 -12.79
CA LYS A 45 22.52 -21.51 -12.17
C LYS A 45 22.86 -20.37 -13.14
N THR A 46 23.09 -20.69 -14.41
CA THR A 46 23.41 -19.71 -15.44
C THR A 46 22.20 -18.82 -15.71
N VAL A 47 21.00 -19.40 -15.83
CA VAL A 47 19.74 -18.67 -16.02
C VAL A 47 19.46 -17.76 -14.81
N ALA A 48 19.56 -18.28 -13.58
CA ALA A 48 19.36 -17.49 -12.36
C ALA A 48 20.33 -16.29 -12.28
N THR A 49 21.59 -16.50 -12.68
CA THR A 49 22.61 -15.45 -12.71
C THR A 49 22.30 -14.38 -13.76
N LEU A 50 21.89 -14.79 -14.97
CA LEU A 50 21.51 -13.86 -16.04
C LEU A 50 20.26 -13.05 -15.67
N LEU A 51 19.26 -13.68 -15.07
CA LEU A 51 18.08 -12.99 -14.56
C LEU A 51 18.45 -11.95 -13.50
N SER A 52 19.29 -12.32 -12.53
CA SER A 52 19.75 -11.40 -11.47
C SER A 52 20.48 -10.18 -12.03
N LYS A 53 21.42 -10.40 -12.96
CA LYS A 53 22.16 -9.33 -13.64
C LYS A 53 21.24 -8.42 -14.46
N THR A 54 20.24 -9.01 -15.13
CA THR A 54 19.27 -8.25 -15.93
C THR A 54 18.39 -7.36 -15.06
N LEU A 55 17.92 -7.88 -13.92
CA LEU A 55 17.13 -7.13 -12.94
C LEU A 55 17.94 -5.98 -12.31
N GLU A 56 19.20 -6.24 -11.96
CA GLU A 56 20.10 -5.21 -11.43
C GLU A 56 20.33 -4.10 -12.45
N GLN A 57 20.61 -4.48 -13.70
CA GLN A 57 20.82 -3.53 -14.79
C GLN A 57 19.55 -2.70 -15.07
N ALA A 58 18.37 -3.33 -15.09
CA ALA A 58 17.10 -2.64 -15.25
C ALA A 58 16.82 -1.67 -14.09
N SER A 59 17.12 -2.08 -12.85
CA SER A 59 17.00 -1.24 -11.67
C SER A 59 17.88 0.02 -11.77
N LYS A 60 19.16 -0.16 -12.14
CA LYS A 60 20.11 0.93 -12.33
C LYS A 60 19.65 1.91 -13.42
N TYR A 61 19.25 1.40 -14.58
CA TYR A 61 18.75 2.25 -15.68
C TYR A 61 17.50 3.03 -15.28
N SER A 62 16.57 2.40 -14.54
CA SER A 62 15.36 3.08 -14.09
C SER A 62 15.68 4.24 -13.12
N ALA A 63 16.65 4.05 -12.23
CA ALA A 63 17.06 5.08 -11.28
C ALA A 63 17.75 6.26 -11.99
N GLU A 64 18.66 5.96 -12.92
CA GLU A 64 19.36 6.97 -13.71
C GLU A 64 18.41 7.74 -14.64
N PHE A 65 17.42 7.05 -15.21
CA PHE A 65 16.39 7.67 -16.02
C PHE A 65 15.49 8.60 -15.19
N ILE A 66 14.99 8.15 -14.03
CA ILE A 66 14.17 9.00 -13.15
C ILE A 66 14.99 10.21 -12.66
N HIS A 67 16.28 10.02 -12.36
CA HIS A 67 17.16 11.11 -11.94
C HIS A 67 17.38 12.14 -13.05
N THR A 68 17.66 11.68 -14.27
CA THR A 68 18.00 12.52 -15.42
C THR A 68 16.78 13.22 -16.03
N TYR A 69 15.61 12.56 -16.01
CA TYR A 69 14.41 13.03 -16.69
C TYR A 69 13.27 13.45 -15.76
N SER A 70 13.45 13.40 -14.42
CA SER A 70 12.50 14.03 -13.51
C SER A 70 12.53 15.55 -13.66
N SER A 71 11.48 16.10 -14.26
CA SER A 71 11.26 17.54 -14.28
C SER A 71 11.18 18.11 -12.85
N PRO A 72 11.76 19.28 -12.56
CA PRO A 72 11.58 19.97 -11.28
C PRO A 72 10.11 20.13 -10.87
N ALA A 73 9.22 20.33 -11.86
CA ALA A 73 7.78 20.41 -11.63
C ALA A 73 7.19 19.08 -11.13
N ALA A 74 7.70 17.94 -11.60
CA ALA A 74 7.27 16.62 -11.15
C ALA A 74 7.71 16.36 -9.70
N LYS A 75 8.94 16.74 -9.33
CA LYS A 75 9.42 16.67 -7.95
C LYS A 75 8.61 17.57 -7.01
N GLN A 76 8.29 18.78 -7.46
CA GLN A 76 7.46 19.70 -6.67
C GLN A 76 6.03 19.17 -6.49
N LEU A 77 5.43 18.60 -7.53
CA LEU A 77 4.13 17.94 -7.44
C LEU A 77 4.16 16.76 -6.47
N ALA A 78 5.19 15.91 -6.54
CA ALA A 78 5.38 14.81 -5.60
C ALA A 78 5.55 15.31 -4.16
N SER A 79 6.32 16.38 -3.95
CA SER A 79 6.51 17.00 -2.63
C SER A 79 5.20 17.54 -2.06
N ASN A 80 4.41 18.23 -2.88
CA ASN A 80 3.08 18.70 -2.49
C ASN A 80 2.16 17.54 -2.12
N ARG A 81 2.12 16.50 -2.95
CA ARG A 81 1.30 15.30 -2.71
C ARG A 81 1.72 14.56 -1.44
N LEU A 82 3.02 14.44 -1.20
CA LEU A 82 3.58 13.85 0.03
C LEU A 82 3.17 14.66 1.27
N ARG A 83 3.24 15.98 1.19
CA ARG A 83 2.84 16.89 2.27
C ARG A 83 1.37 16.73 2.65
N THR A 84 0.49 16.61 1.66
CA THR A 84 -0.96 16.54 1.88
C THR A 84 -1.49 15.11 1.97
N ARG A 85 -0.62 14.10 1.94
CA ARG A 85 -1.06 12.70 1.93
C ARG A 85 -1.73 12.32 3.26
N GLN A 86 -2.93 11.78 3.15
CA GLN A 86 -3.74 11.27 4.25
C GLN A 86 -4.27 9.90 3.84
N GLN A 87 -4.20 8.91 4.72
CA GLN A 87 -4.79 7.60 4.51
C GLN A 87 -6.31 7.74 4.43
N ARG A 88 -6.90 7.30 3.33
CA ARG A 88 -8.36 7.40 3.15
C ARG A 88 -9.08 6.40 4.05
N TYR A 89 -10.33 6.68 4.44
CA TYR A 89 -11.13 5.80 5.31
C TYR A 89 -11.21 4.34 4.81
N ASP A 90 -11.37 4.16 3.50
CA ASP A 90 -11.47 2.87 2.81
C ASP A 90 -10.14 2.28 2.36
N GLU A 91 -9.04 3.03 2.52
CA GLU A 91 -7.72 2.63 2.04
C GLU A 91 -7.00 1.74 3.06
N ALA A 92 -6.43 0.64 2.57
CA ALA A 92 -5.63 -0.28 3.38
C ALA A 92 -4.28 0.34 3.76
N VAL A 93 -3.75 -0.02 4.93
CA VAL A 93 -2.44 0.47 5.42
C VAL A 93 -1.32 0.21 4.41
N ILE A 94 -1.34 -0.93 3.72
CA ILE A 94 -0.32 -1.29 2.71
C ILE A 94 -0.31 -0.35 1.52
N GLU A 95 -1.47 0.10 1.06
CA GLU A 95 -1.60 1.02 -0.08
C GLU A 95 -1.06 2.39 0.31
N TYR A 96 -1.48 2.90 1.47
CA TYR A 96 -1.00 4.15 2.04
C TYR A 96 0.52 4.15 2.24
N TYR A 97 1.05 3.14 2.94
CA TYR A 97 2.48 3.02 3.21
C TYR A 97 3.28 2.99 1.91
N THR A 98 2.86 2.17 0.95
CA THR A 98 3.54 2.02 -0.33
C THR A 98 3.55 3.34 -1.13
N ASP A 99 2.43 4.07 -1.14
CA ASP A 99 2.34 5.36 -1.82
C ASP A 99 3.25 6.41 -1.16
N VAL A 100 3.24 6.50 0.17
CA VAL A 100 4.14 7.40 0.92
C VAL A 100 5.61 7.06 0.63
N MET A 101 6.00 5.78 0.68
CA MET A 101 7.39 5.38 0.38
C MET A 101 7.81 5.72 -1.05
N LYS A 102 6.91 5.53 -2.03
CA LYS A 102 7.16 5.93 -3.42
C LYS A 102 7.34 7.44 -3.55
N LEU A 103 6.47 8.22 -2.92
CA LEU A 103 6.55 9.68 -2.92
C LEU A 103 7.82 10.18 -2.23
N CYS A 104 8.22 9.59 -1.10
CA CYS A 104 9.50 9.89 -0.45
C CYS A 104 10.65 9.69 -1.42
N LYS A 105 10.73 8.53 -2.08
CA LYS A 105 11.79 8.22 -3.07
C LYS A 105 11.80 9.16 -4.27
N LEU A 106 10.64 9.64 -4.72
CA LEU A 106 10.53 10.58 -5.84
C LEU A 106 10.99 11.99 -5.46
N VAL A 107 10.72 12.42 -4.23
CA VAL A 107 11.13 13.73 -3.72
C VAL A 107 12.61 13.72 -3.39
N ASP A 108 13.04 12.72 -2.62
CA ASP A 108 14.42 12.51 -2.20
C ASP A 108 14.68 11.01 -1.99
N SER A 109 15.48 10.42 -2.88
CA SER A 109 15.89 9.02 -2.81
C SER A 109 16.61 8.66 -1.50
N ASN A 110 17.24 9.63 -0.84
CA ASN A 110 18.02 9.45 0.39
C ASN A 110 17.29 10.01 1.63
N MET A 111 15.97 10.18 1.55
CA MET A 111 15.17 10.69 2.65
C MET A 111 15.40 9.87 3.93
N THR A 112 15.68 10.57 5.04
CA THR A 112 15.94 9.94 6.34
C THR A 112 14.70 9.23 6.88
N ASP A 113 14.90 8.23 7.73
CA ASP A 113 13.79 7.51 8.36
C ASP A 113 12.95 8.42 9.27
N ALA A 114 13.57 9.39 9.94
CA ALA A 114 12.85 10.40 10.72
C ALA A 114 11.87 11.22 9.85
N SER A 115 12.31 11.65 8.67
CA SER A 115 11.43 12.37 7.72
C SER A 115 10.32 11.47 7.15
N LYS A 116 10.63 10.19 6.89
CA LYS A 116 9.61 9.21 6.48
C LYS A 116 8.56 9.02 7.58
N PHE A 117 8.99 8.92 8.84
CA PHE A 117 8.09 8.83 9.97
C PHE A 117 7.15 10.03 10.08
N ASP A 118 7.67 11.25 9.97
CA ASP A 118 6.83 12.45 9.99
C ASP A 118 5.68 12.36 8.96
N HIS A 119 6.00 11.93 7.74
CA HIS A 119 5.00 11.75 6.70
C HIS A 119 4.02 10.61 6.98
N LEU A 120 4.53 9.47 7.47
CA LEU A 120 3.71 8.31 7.81
C LEU A 120 2.73 8.61 8.94
N TYR A 121 3.20 9.23 10.03
CA TYR A 121 2.36 9.62 11.16
C TYR A 121 1.38 10.73 10.77
N ARG A 122 1.80 11.77 10.05
CA ARG A 122 0.90 12.88 9.70
C ARG A 122 -0.35 12.43 8.95
N GLY A 123 -0.25 11.39 8.13
CA GLY A 123 -1.36 10.91 7.30
C GLY A 123 -2.08 9.65 7.81
N LEU A 124 -1.62 9.01 8.89
CA LEU A 124 -2.22 7.76 9.34
C LEU A 124 -3.63 7.99 9.90
N LYS A 125 -4.55 7.04 9.67
CA LYS A 125 -5.89 7.07 10.28
C LYS A 125 -5.81 7.21 11.79
N SER A 126 -6.69 8.03 12.35
CA SER A 126 -6.76 8.27 13.80
C SER A 126 -7.07 7.01 14.62
N SER A 127 -7.80 6.06 14.04
CA SER A 127 -8.13 4.79 14.70
C SER A 127 -6.87 3.97 15.02
N LEU A 128 -5.94 3.90 14.06
CA LEU A 128 -4.66 3.19 14.18
C LEU A 128 -3.59 4.00 14.92
N MET A 129 -3.66 5.33 14.85
CA MET A 129 -2.63 6.25 15.34
C MET A 129 -2.21 5.97 16.79
N LYS A 130 -3.18 5.80 17.67
CA LYS A 130 -2.95 5.63 19.11
C LYS A 130 -2.11 4.38 19.39
N GLU A 131 -2.46 3.26 18.76
CA GLU A 131 -1.79 1.98 18.99
C GLU A 131 -0.42 1.92 18.33
N VAL A 132 -0.26 2.51 17.14
CA VAL A 132 1.05 2.58 16.48
C VAL A 132 2.02 3.47 17.28
N LEU A 133 1.56 4.60 17.83
CA LEU A 133 2.37 5.45 18.71
C LEU A 133 2.78 4.73 20.00
N ARG A 134 1.86 3.96 20.61
CA ARG A 134 2.14 3.18 21.83
C ARG A 134 3.27 2.18 21.61
N GLN A 135 3.37 1.60 20.42
CA GLN A 135 4.40 0.63 20.09
C GLN A 135 5.74 1.25 19.67
N ALA A 136 5.76 2.54 19.37
CA ALA A 136 6.97 3.32 19.08
C ALA A 136 7.96 2.60 18.13
N PRO A 137 7.55 2.25 16.89
CA PRO A 137 8.41 1.58 15.93
C PRO A 137 9.67 2.40 15.63
N SER A 138 10.82 1.73 15.55
CA SER A 138 12.13 2.36 15.29
C SER A 138 12.49 2.45 13.81
N THR A 139 11.77 1.72 12.94
CA THR A 139 11.96 1.76 11.48
C THR A 139 10.63 1.93 10.73
N PRO A 140 10.63 2.52 9.51
CA PRO A 140 9.43 2.61 8.68
C PRO A 140 8.78 1.25 8.39
N SER A 141 9.59 0.21 8.21
CA SER A 141 9.09 -1.16 8.03
C SER A 141 8.38 -1.69 9.28
N GLY A 142 8.95 -1.45 10.47
CA GLY A 142 8.30 -1.80 11.74
C GLY A 142 6.99 -1.02 11.97
N PHE A 143 6.93 0.24 11.53
CA PHE A 143 5.68 0.99 11.50
C PHE A 143 4.63 0.32 10.62
N PHE A 144 5.00 -0.12 9.42
CA PHE A 144 4.07 -0.79 8.51
C PHE A 144 3.52 -2.09 9.11
N GLU A 145 4.40 -2.93 9.65
CA GLU A 145 4.00 -4.19 10.30
C GLU A 145 3.00 -3.93 11.43
N GLN A 146 3.29 -2.94 12.27
CA GLN A 146 2.43 -2.64 13.39
C GLN A 146 1.10 -2.03 12.98
N ALA A 147 1.10 -1.04 12.07
CA ALA A 147 -0.13 -0.44 11.56
C ALA A 147 -1.02 -1.48 10.86
N ARG A 148 -0.40 -2.43 10.14
CA ARG A 148 -1.12 -3.54 9.50
C ARG A 148 -1.70 -4.53 10.50
N CYS A 149 -0.96 -4.83 11.57
CA CYS A 149 -1.46 -5.67 12.66
C CYS A 149 -2.71 -5.05 13.30
N GLU A 150 -2.66 -3.75 13.59
CA GLU A 150 -3.78 -3.02 14.18
C GLU A 150 -4.99 -2.94 13.23
N GLU A 151 -4.78 -2.67 11.95
CA GLU A 151 -5.85 -2.67 10.94
C GLU A 151 -6.58 -4.02 10.87
N ASN A 152 -5.83 -5.12 10.97
CA ASN A 152 -6.42 -6.46 11.02
C ASN A 152 -7.23 -6.68 12.31
N LEU A 153 -6.75 -6.17 13.45
CA LEU A 153 -7.45 -6.28 14.73
C LEU A 153 -8.77 -5.50 14.72
N GLU A 154 -8.76 -4.25 14.24
CA GLU A 154 -9.98 -3.43 14.10
C GLU A 154 -11.04 -4.14 13.25
N ARG A 155 -10.63 -4.80 12.17
CA ARG A 155 -11.53 -5.59 11.30
C ARG A 155 -12.12 -6.80 12.00
N LEU A 156 -11.35 -7.51 12.82
CA LEU A 156 -11.82 -8.66 13.59
C LEU A 156 -12.83 -8.23 14.65
N VAL A 157 -12.53 -7.16 15.40
CA VAL A 157 -13.43 -6.60 16.43
C VAL A 157 -14.76 -6.15 15.81
N THR A 158 -14.71 -5.48 14.65
CA THR A 158 -15.94 -5.03 13.98
C THR A 158 -16.82 -6.21 13.54
N THR A 159 -16.20 -7.30 13.09
CA THR A 159 -16.91 -8.53 12.69
C THR A 159 -17.55 -9.24 13.88
N SER A 160 -16.88 -9.30 15.04
CA SER A 160 -17.41 -9.97 16.23
C SER A 160 -18.54 -9.17 16.90
N VAL A 161 -18.51 -7.84 16.84
CA VAL A 161 -19.60 -6.99 17.36
C VAL A 161 -20.91 -7.17 16.56
N HIS A 162 -20.85 -7.50 15.26
CA HIS A 162 -22.06 -7.80 14.50
C HIS A 162 -22.68 -9.18 14.82
N GLN A 163 -21.93 -10.12 15.40
CA GLN A 163 -22.45 -11.44 15.75
C GLN A 163 -23.12 -11.49 17.13
N THR A 164 -22.96 -10.45 17.95
CA THR A 164 -23.50 -10.41 19.32
C THR A 164 -24.82 -9.64 19.44
N ASN A 165 -25.31 -9.01 18.36
CA ASN A 165 -26.56 -8.24 18.39
C ASN A 165 -27.80 -9.02 17.93
N ASP A 166 -27.65 -10.26 17.43
CA ASP A 166 -28.78 -11.04 16.89
C ASP A 166 -29.33 -12.12 17.84
N ASN A 167 -28.80 -12.26 19.08
CA ASN A 167 -29.23 -13.32 20.00
C ASN A 167 -29.79 -12.86 21.37
N ASP A 168 -29.84 -11.57 21.70
CA ASP A 168 -30.39 -11.08 22.97
C ASP A 168 -31.68 -10.25 22.79
N THR A 169 -32.67 -10.79 22.07
CA THR A 169 -34.07 -10.38 22.24
C THR A 169 -34.97 -11.61 22.32
N GLN A 170 -34.77 -12.43 23.36
CA GLN A 170 -35.84 -13.29 23.89
C GLN A 170 -36.30 -12.77 25.26
N ALA A 171 -37.41 -12.05 25.21
CA ALA A 171 -38.51 -12.03 26.17
C ALA A 171 -38.18 -12.11 27.68
N ILE A 172 -38.04 -10.94 28.32
CA ILE A 172 -38.53 -10.79 29.70
C ILE A 172 -39.99 -10.34 29.60
N ASN A 173 -40.87 -11.32 29.69
CA ASN A 173 -42.32 -11.18 29.77
C ASN A 173 -42.68 -10.57 31.14
N TYR A 174 -42.93 -9.26 31.20
CA TYR A 174 -43.55 -8.64 32.37
C TYR A 174 -45.08 -8.70 32.23
N PRO A 175 -45.79 -9.35 33.17
CA PRO A 175 -47.24 -9.42 33.12
C PRO A 175 -47.87 -8.06 33.43
N ASN A 176 -48.74 -7.67 32.50
CA ASN A 176 -49.61 -6.50 32.49
C ASN A 176 -50.58 -6.54 33.69
N ASN A 177 -50.57 -5.51 34.55
CA ASN A 177 -51.69 -5.25 35.46
C ASN A 177 -51.95 -3.74 35.59
N SER A 178 -52.90 -3.28 34.78
CA SER A 178 -54.05 -2.43 35.13
C SER A 178 -53.89 -1.28 36.15
N LEU A 179 -54.20 -0.08 35.62
CA LEU A 179 -54.84 1.08 36.27
C LEU A 179 -54.15 1.69 37.51
N TYR A 180 -53.55 2.86 37.30
CA TYR A 180 -53.84 4.03 38.14
C TYR A 180 -53.63 5.33 37.35
N ARG A 181 -54.70 6.12 37.22
CA ARG A 181 -54.73 7.53 36.79
C ARG A 181 -54.99 8.38 38.03
N PRO A 182 -54.29 9.49 38.21
CA PRO A 182 -54.98 10.77 38.51
C PRO A 182 -54.34 11.94 37.72
N THR A 183 -55.08 12.61 36.83
CA THR A 183 -55.72 13.95 36.98
C THR A 183 -54.77 15.16 37.05
N GLN A 184 -55.07 16.12 36.17
CA GLN A 184 -54.37 17.36 35.86
C GLN A 184 -54.35 18.39 37.00
N SER A 185 -53.31 19.23 37.01
CA SER A 185 -53.32 20.64 37.44
C SER A 185 -52.06 21.30 36.85
N THR A 186 -52.17 22.00 35.72
CA THR A 186 -52.15 23.48 35.62
C THR A 186 -51.23 24.19 36.61
N GLU A 187 -50.08 24.66 36.13
CA GLU A 187 -49.60 26.01 36.43
C GLU A 187 -48.56 26.46 35.40
N SER A 188 -48.96 27.44 34.57
CA SER A 188 -48.09 28.25 33.73
C SER A 188 -47.28 29.19 34.61
N MET A 189 -45.97 29.32 34.40
CA MET A 189 -45.25 30.53 34.77
C MET A 189 -44.42 31.07 33.60
N HIS A 190 -44.93 32.22 33.16
CA HIS A 190 -44.37 33.20 32.24
C HIS A 190 -43.18 33.89 32.92
N TYR A 191 -42.04 34.01 32.24
CA TYR A 191 -41.01 34.98 32.62
C TYR A 191 -40.67 35.85 31.41
N GLN A 192 -41.13 37.10 31.49
CA GLN A 192 -40.66 38.22 30.69
C GLN A 192 -39.77 39.11 31.56
N SER A 193 -38.61 39.43 30.98
CA SER A 193 -37.94 40.74 30.92
C SER A 193 -37.57 41.48 32.20
N SER A 194 -36.27 41.74 32.31
CA SER A 194 -35.71 43.08 32.58
C SER A 194 -34.42 43.25 31.78
#